data_AF-A0A924F1X3-F1
#
_entry.id   AF-A0A924F1X3-F1
#
_cell.length_a   1.000
_cell.length_b   1.000
_cell.length_c   1.000
_cell.angle_alpha   90.00
_cell.angle_beta   90.00
_cell.angle_gamma   90.00
#
_symmetry.space_group_name_H-M   'P 1'
#
loop_
_entity.id
_entity.type
_entity.pdbx_description
1 polymer ?
#
loop_
_entity_poly.entity_id
_entity_poly.type
_entity_poly.pdbx_seq_one_letter_code
_entity_poly.pdbx_strand_id
1 'polypeptide(L)'
;MAGIVALVFGLLLGGWETHCRSVDSGQQIVATHRARVRLILFIQHPRTGAYLDHETKAFRRRGTWVPLLAQNGAKGIHFADHLKPHGFELPEWSHLSHESARRYSAVLYGEIARVEPTIVAR
;
A
#
# COMPACT_ATOMS: atom_id res chain seq x y z
N MET A 1 2.71 26.47 -2.86
CA MET A 1 3.76 25.43 -3.04
C MET A 1 3.08 24.09 -3.30
N ALA A 2 3.07 23.62 -4.54
CA ALA A 2 2.51 22.32 -4.92
C ALA A 2 3.50 21.20 -4.53
N GLY A 3 3.45 20.74 -3.27
CA GLY A 3 4.30 19.65 -2.81
C GLY A 3 3.84 18.31 -3.40
N ILE A 4 4.70 17.56 -4.07
CA ILE A 4 4.35 16.24 -4.60
C ILE A 4 4.05 15.31 -3.41
N VAL A 5 2.85 14.72 -3.39
CA VAL A 5 2.50 13.60 -2.50
C VAL A 5 2.85 12.34 -3.26
N ALA A 6 3.86 11.59 -2.79
CA ALA A 6 4.17 10.29 -3.37
C ALA A 6 3.29 9.25 -2.68
N LEU A 7 2.29 8.76 -3.42
CA LEU A 7 1.60 7.52 -3.11
C LEU A 7 2.47 6.40 -3.68
N VAL A 8 3.13 5.61 -2.82
CA VAL A 8 3.88 4.45 -3.30
C VAL A 8 2.87 3.36 -3.62
N PHE A 9 2.48 3.29 -4.89
CA PHE A 9 1.51 2.34 -5.43
C PHE A 9 2.19 1.00 -5.73
N GLY A 10 1.56 -0.09 -5.33
CA GLY A 10 2.02 -1.44 -5.66
C GLY A 10 1.04 -2.14 -6.59
N LEU A 11 1.23 -1.99 -7.91
CA LEU A 11 0.63 -2.72 -9.05
C LEU A 11 1.31 -2.11 -10.29
N LEU A 12 1.94 -2.78 -11.26
CA LEU A 12 1.81 -4.07 -11.96
C LEU A 12 3.17 -4.29 -12.66
N LEU A 13 3.48 -5.52 -13.10
CA LEU A 13 4.67 -5.93 -13.90
C LEU A 13 5.96 -6.28 -13.11
N GLY A 14 6.02 -7.54 -12.65
CA GLY A 14 7.13 -8.49 -12.88
C GLY A 14 8.58 -8.20 -12.43
N GLY A 15 8.91 -7.02 -11.91
CA GLY A 15 10.29 -6.67 -11.53
C GLY A 15 10.46 -5.97 -10.18
N TRP A 16 9.36 -5.53 -9.56
CA TRP A 16 9.39 -4.76 -8.30
C TRP A 16 8.92 -5.56 -7.07
N GLU A 17 8.40 -6.78 -7.30
CA GLU A 17 7.86 -7.67 -6.26
C GLU A 17 8.88 -8.15 -5.24
N THR A 18 10.18 -8.08 -5.53
CA THR A 18 11.23 -8.43 -4.57
C THR A 18 11.68 -7.24 -3.74
N HIS A 19 11.52 -6.01 -4.24
CA HIS A 19 11.99 -4.81 -3.56
C HIS A 19 11.05 -4.48 -2.39
N CYS A 20 9.80 -4.09 -2.62
CA CYS A 20 8.94 -3.56 -1.54
C CYS A 20 8.52 -4.57 -0.44
N ARG A 21 8.94 -5.84 -0.54
CA ARG A 21 8.60 -6.91 0.41
C ARG A 21 9.59 -7.05 1.58
N SER A 22 10.79 -6.49 1.46
CA SER A 22 11.72 -6.33 2.58
C SER A 22 11.61 -4.93 3.17
N VAL A 23 11.86 -4.83 4.47
CA VAL A 23 11.98 -3.54 5.17
C VAL A 23 13.04 -2.67 4.49
N ASP A 24 14.10 -3.29 3.98
CA ASP A 24 15.26 -2.62 3.37
C ASP A 24 14.92 -1.83 2.11
N SER A 25 14.11 -2.36 1.19
CA SER A 25 13.73 -1.54 0.02
C SER A 25 12.72 -0.47 0.36
N GLY A 26 11.91 -0.67 1.39
CA GLY A 26 11.06 0.38 1.94
C GLY A 26 11.90 1.54 2.48
N GLN A 27 12.99 1.24 3.18
CA GLN A 27 13.99 2.24 3.60
C GLN A 27 14.60 2.96 2.40
N GLN A 28 14.97 2.22 1.35
CA GLN A 28 15.56 2.80 0.14
C GLN A 28 14.61 3.78 -0.55
N ILE A 29 13.33 3.41 -0.72
CA ILE A 29 12.32 4.30 -1.30
C ILE A 29 12.16 5.57 -0.45
N VAL A 30 12.05 5.42 0.86
CA VAL A 30 11.95 6.59 1.75
C VAL A 30 13.19 7.46 1.60
N ALA A 31 14.39 6.90 1.67
CA ALA A 31 15.64 7.63 1.53
C ALA A 31 15.74 8.38 0.20
N THR A 32 15.39 7.74 -0.93
CA THR A 32 15.40 8.36 -2.26
C THR A 32 14.46 9.55 -2.36
N HIS A 33 13.30 9.51 -1.70
CA HIS A 33 12.25 10.52 -1.88
C HIS A 33 12.20 11.57 -0.77
N ARG A 34 12.80 11.32 0.41
CA ARG A 34 12.66 12.16 1.62
C ARG A 34 13.00 13.64 1.43
N ALA A 35 13.93 13.96 0.53
CA ALA A 35 14.32 15.34 0.25
C ALA A 35 13.31 16.10 -0.64
N ARG A 36 12.40 15.40 -1.33
CA ARG A 36 11.53 15.96 -2.37
C ARG A 36 10.05 15.87 -2.06
N VAL A 37 9.65 14.92 -1.22
CA VAL A 37 8.25 14.68 -0.86
C VAL A 37 8.00 15.15 0.56
N ARG A 38 6.86 15.80 0.77
CA ARG A 38 6.47 16.26 2.13
C ARG A 38 5.94 15.12 3.00
N LEU A 39 5.49 14.05 2.38
CA LEU A 39 4.78 12.96 3.01
C LEU A 39 4.91 11.69 2.17
N ILE A 40 5.04 10.56 2.86
CA ILE A 40 4.96 9.22 2.30
C ILE A 40 3.88 8.46 3.06
N LEU A 41 2.91 7.92 2.33
CA LEU A 41 1.86 7.03 2.85
C LEU A 41 2.01 5.67 2.15
N PHE A 42 2.22 4.61 2.92
CA PHE A 42 2.30 3.26 2.38
C PHE A 42 0.92 2.63 2.24
N ILE A 43 0.67 1.92 1.15
CA ILE A 43 -0.61 1.26 0.92
C ILE A 43 -0.35 -0.19 0.53
N GLN A 44 -1.00 -1.12 1.21
CA GLN A 44 -0.97 -2.53 0.91
C GLN A 44 -2.34 -2.95 0.37
N HIS A 45 -2.34 -3.34 -0.91
CA HIS A 45 -3.55 -3.64 -1.68
C HIS A 45 -4.13 -5.01 -1.34
N PRO A 46 -5.46 -5.18 -1.50
CA PRO A 46 -6.16 -6.44 -1.23
C PRO A 46 -5.62 -7.57 -2.07
N ARG A 47 -5.62 -8.76 -1.45
CA ARG A 47 -5.18 -10.02 -2.06
C ARG A 47 -6.06 -11.15 -1.57
N THR A 48 -6.15 -12.23 -2.34
CA THR A 48 -7.02 -13.37 -2.02
C THR A 48 -6.39 -14.72 -2.38
N GLY A 49 -7.03 -15.79 -1.91
CA GLY A 49 -6.70 -17.18 -2.22
C GLY A 49 -5.28 -17.59 -1.79
N ALA A 50 -4.74 -18.60 -2.48
CA ALA A 50 -3.43 -19.19 -2.17
C ALA A 50 -2.27 -18.18 -2.17
N TYR A 51 -2.39 -17.09 -2.94
CA TYR A 51 -1.41 -16.01 -2.94
C TYR A 51 -1.36 -15.28 -1.60
N LEU A 52 -2.51 -14.93 -1.03
CA LEU A 52 -2.58 -14.33 0.30
C LEU A 52 -2.04 -15.30 1.37
N ASP A 53 -2.35 -16.58 1.27
CA ASP A 53 -1.85 -17.59 2.21
C ASP A 53 -0.32 -17.71 2.15
N HIS A 54 0.24 -17.73 0.95
CA HIS A 54 1.69 -17.75 0.75
C HIS A 54 2.34 -16.51 1.34
N GLU A 55 1.85 -15.32 0.99
CA GLU A 55 2.42 -14.07 1.49
C GLU A 55 2.27 -13.91 3.01
N THR A 56 1.16 -14.35 3.60
CA THR A 56 0.97 -14.29 5.06
C THR A 56 2.00 -15.16 5.79
N LYS A 57 2.41 -16.27 5.16
CA LYS A 57 3.46 -17.15 5.69
C LYS A 57 4.86 -16.56 5.48
N ALA A 58 5.17 -16.13 4.26
CA ALA A 58 6.50 -15.64 3.87
C ALA A 58 6.82 -14.24 4.41
N PHE A 59 5.83 -13.34 4.41
CA PHE A 59 5.96 -11.92 4.73
C PHE A 59 5.00 -11.53 5.85
N ARG A 60 5.15 -12.20 7.00
CA ARG A 60 4.33 -11.94 8.19
C ARG A 60 4.33 -10.46 8.51
N ARG A 61 3.14 -9.85 8.62
CA ARG A 61 2.95 -8.43 8.90
C ARG A 61 3.81 -7.89 10.05
N ARG A 62 3.96 -8.68 11.13
CA ARG A 62 4.80 -8.32 12.29
C ARG A 62 6.30 -8.22 11.96
N GLY A 63 6.79 -8.98 10.98
CA GLY A 63 8.19 -9.00 10.58
C GLY A 63 8.52 -8.05 9.41
N THR A 64 7.52 -7.60 8.64
CA THR A 64 7.73 -6.76 7.46
C THR A 64 7.02 -5.41 7.59
N TRP A 65 5.69 -5.41 7.51
CA TRP A 65 4.86 -4.21 7.47
C TRP A 65 5.00 -3.32 8.70
N VAL A 66 4.95 -3.91 9.90
CA VAL A 66 5.05 -3.12 11.14
C VAL A 66 6.42 -2.45 11.28
N PRO A 67 7.56 -3.17 11.13
CA PRO A 67 8.88 -2.53 11.12
C PRO A 67 9.05 -1.50 10.01
N LEU A 68 8.53 -1.75 8.80
CA LEU A 68 8.58 -0.81 7.68
C LEU A 68 8.00 0.56 8.09
N LEU A 69 6.78 0.58 8.64
CA LEU A 69 6.15 1.83 9.05
C LEU A 69 6.89 2.48 10.22
N ALA A 70 7.23 1.69 11.24
CA ALA A 70 7.85 2.17 12.47
C ALA A 70 9.23 2.81 12.21
N GLN A 71 10.10 2.15 11.45
CA GLN A 71 11.45 2.64 11.20
C GLN A 71 11.47 3.88 10.30
N ASN A 72 10.44 4.09 9.47
CA ASN A 72 10.35 5.25 8.59
C ASN A 72 9.52 6.40 9.18
N GLY A 73 8.92 6.22 10.36
CA GLY A 73 7.94 7.17 10.90
C GLY A 73 6.77 7.42 9.95
N ALA A 74 6.45 6.44 9.11
CA ALA A 74 5.47 6.58 8.04
C ALA A 74 4.11 6.03 8.47
N LYS A 75 3.04 6.63 7.95
CA LYS A 75 1.69 6.06 8.05
C LYS A 75 1.50 5.00 6.98
N GLY A 76 0.55 4.09 7.20
CA GLY A 76 0.18 3.13 6.19
C GLY A 76 -1.27 2.65 6.28
N ILE A 77 -1.79 2.21 5.14
CA ILE A 77 -3.11 1.59 4.99
C ILE A 77 -2.89 0.14 4.59
N HIS A 78 -3.29 -0.80 5.43
CA HIS A 78 -3.23 -2.23 5.14
C HIS A 78 -4.63 -2.75 4.81
N PHE A 79 -4.78 -3.53 3.75
CA PHE A 79 -6.12 -3.95 3.29
C PHE A 79 -6.90 -4.68 4.39
N ALA A 80 -6.22 -5.50 5.18
CA ALA A 80 -6.85 -6.30 6.23
C ALA A 80 -7.49 -5.46 7.35
N ASP A 81 -7.02 -4.22 7.56
CA ASP A 81 -7.53 -3.36 8.62
C ASP A 81 -8.68 -2.46 8.16
N HIS A 82 -8.64 -2.05 6.89
CA HIS A 82 -9.41 -0.89 6.42
C HIS A 82 -10.18 -1.15 5.13
N LEU A 83 -9.80 -2.18 4.36
CA LEU A 83 -10.29 -2.42 3.00
C LEU A 83 -10.73 -3.87 2.84
N LYS A 84 -11.39 -4.44 3.86
CA LYS A 84 -11.81 -5.85 3.84
C LYS A 84 -12.42 -6.16 2.47
N PRO A 85 -11.89 -7.15 1.72
CA PRO A 85 -12.16 -7.29 0.29
C PRO A 85 -13.57 -7.80 -0.05
N HIS A 86 -14.51 -7.74 0.90
CA HIS A 86 -15.88 -8.21 0.69
C HIS A 86 -16.53 -7.39 -0.43
N GLY A 87 -16.76 -8.04 -1.57
CA GLY A 87 -17.38 -7.42 -2.74
C GLY A 87 -16.42 -6.91 -3.81
N PHE A 88 -15.10 -7.11 -3.67
CA PHE A 88 -14.15 -6.92 -4.77
C PHE A 88 -13.84 -8.26 -5.44
N GLU A 89 -13.90 -8.27 -6.75
CA GLU A 89 -13.45 -9.36 -7.58
C GLU A 89 -11.96 -9.18 -7.90
N LEU A 90 -11.18 -10.21 -7.58
CA LEU A 90 -9.75 -10.27 -7.85
C LEU A 90 -9.46 -11.48 -8.76
N PRO A 91 -9.61 -11.36 -10.10
CA PRO A 91 -9.50 -12.49 -11.02
C PRO A 91 -8.13 -13.19 -10.96
N GLU A 92 -7.09 -12.45 -10.61
CA GLU A 92 -5.70 -12.94 -10.53
C GLU A 92 -5.10 -12.70 -9.15
N TRP A 93 -5.87 -12.98 -8.10
CA TRP A 93 -5.48 -12.94 -6.68
C TRP A 93 -5.12 -11.57 -6.08
N SER A 94 -4.52 -10.66 -6.84
CA SER A 94 -4.10 -9.31 -6.41
C SER A 94 -4.55 -8.21 -7.39
N HIS A 95 -4.84 -8.56 -8.65
CA HIS A 95 -5.42 -7.64 -9.63
C HIS A 95 -6.92 -7.47 -9.37
N LEU A 96 -7.35 -6.22 -9.22
CA LEU A 96 -8.78 -5.88 -9.18
C LEU A 96 -9.35 -5.93 -10.59
N SER A 97 -10.55 -6.50 -10.75
CA SER A 97 -11.32 -6.32 -11.99
C SER A 97 -11.60 -4.82 -12.23
N HIS A 98 -11.86 -4.42 -13.47
CA HIS A 98 -12.09 -3.00 -13.79
C HIS A 98 -13.21 -2.38 -12.94
N GLU A 99 -14.31 -3.11 -12.74
CA GLU A 99 -15.41 -2.66 -11.88
C GLU A 99 -14.98 -2.56 -10.41
N SER A 100 -14.28 -3.57 -9.91
CA SER A 100 -13.76 -3.58 -8.54
C SER A 100 -12.74 -2.47 -8.30
N ALA A 101 -11.91 -2.14 -9.29
CA ALA A 101 -10.94 -1.06 -9.21
C ALA A 101 -11.62 0.30 -9.00
N ARG A 102 -12.72 0.59 -9.71
CA ARG A 102 -13.49 1.84 -9.54
C ARG A 102 -14.05 1.97 -8.12
N ARG A 103 -14.66 0.90 -7.60
CA ARG A 103 -15.23 0.86 -6.25
C ARG A 103 -14.12 0.95 -5.19
N TYR A 104 -13.03 0.21 -5.39
CA TYR A 104 -11.86 0.19 -4.52
C TYR A 104 -11.21 1.58 -4.42
N SER A 105 -11.04 2.30 -5.53
CA SER A 105 -10.46 3.64 -5.53
C SER A 105 -11.27 4.62 -4.68
N ALA A 106 -12.61 4.54 -4.69
CA ALA A 106 -13.46 5.38 -3.85
C ALA A 106 -13.28 5.07 -2.35
N VAL A 107 -13.26 3.78 -1.99
CA VAL A 107 -13.01 3.35 -0.60
C VAL A 107 -11.61 3.76 -0.15
N LEU A 108 -10.59 3.51 -0.98
CA LEU A 108 -9.21 3.86 -0.69
C LEU A 108 -9.05 5.37 -0.48
N TYR A 109 -9.71 6.19 -1.29
CA TYR A 109 -9.69 7.64 -1.13
C TYR A 109 -10.27 8.08 0.23
N GLY A 110 -11.39 7.48 0.65
CA GLY A 110 -11.96 7.72 1.98
C GLY A 110 -11.00 7.33 3.11
N GLU A 111 -10.31 6.20 2.97
CA GLU A 111 -9.30 5.76 3.94
C GLU A 111 -8.05 6.66 3.96
N ILE A 112 -7.61 7.15 2.80
CA ILE A 112 -6.53 8.14 2.72
C ILE A 112 -6.96 9.43 3.44
N ALA A 113 -8.17 9.92 3.18
CA ALA A 113 -8.70 11.10 3.86
C ALA A 113 -8.78 10.92 5.38
N ARG A 114 -9.08 9.69 5.86
CA ARG A 114 -9.14 9.37 7.28
C ARG A 114 -7.76 9.25 7.93
N VAL A 115 -6.82 8.56 7.29
CA VAL A 115 -5.48 8.29 7.84
C VAL A 115 -4.56 9.52 7.73
N GLU A 116 -4.68 10.26 6.64
CA GLU A 116 -3.89 11.45 6.37
C GLU A 116 -4.70 12.51 5.61
N PRO A 117 -5.56 13.26 6.34
CA PRO A 117 -6.43 14.28 5.75
C PRO A 117 -5.69 15.34 4.92
N THR A 118 -4.42 15.61 5.23
CA THR A 118 -3.62 16.64 4.53
C THR A 118 -3.32 16.29 3.07
N ILE A 119 -3.42 15.01 2.68
CA ILE A 119 -3.32 14.60 1.28
C ILE A 119 -4.52 15.11 0.47
N VAL A 120 -5.70 15.11 1.10
CA VAL A 120 -7.00 15.30 0.44
C VAL A 120 -7.50 16.74 0.53
N ALA A 121 -7.07 17.49 1.55
CA ALA A 121 -7.50 18.87 1.82
C ALA A 121 -6.91 19.94 0.86
N ARG A 122 -6.78 19.64 -0.42
CA ARG A 122 -6.25 20.56 -1.44
C ARG A 122 -7.31 21.44 -2.08
#